data_AF-A0A3B9YKY4-F1
#
_entry.id   AF-A0A3B9YKY4-F1
#
_cell.length_a   1.000
_cell.length_b   1.000
_cell.length_c   1.000
_cell.angle_alpha   90.00
_cell.angle_beta   90.00
_cell.angle_gamma   90.00
#
_symmetry.space_group_name_H-M   'P 1'
#
loop_
_entity.id
_entity.type
_entity.pdbx_description
1 polymer ?
#
loop_
_entity_poly.entity_id
_entity_poly.type
_entity_poly.pdbx_seq_one_letter_code
_entity_poly.pdbx_strand_id
1 'polypeptide(L)'
;GHYVKMVHNGIEYAMMQSYAEGFALLKASPFGYDLRRLSALWNRGSVVRSWLLELAEEAFAKDPGLKKLRGWVEDSGEGRWTVLDAVERGVPAPLIAASLFQRFYSREKDAFSNKVLAALRNEFGGHAVKTR
;
A
#
# COMPACT_ATOMS: atom_id res chain seq x y z
N GLY A 1 12.18 -21.71 10.60
CA GLY A 1 13.02 -21.95 9.40
C GLY A 1 12.87 -20.80 8.42
N HIS A 2 13.77 -20.70 7.42
CA HIS A 2 13.81 -19.58 6.47
C HIS A 2 12.49 -19.36 5.72
N TYR A 3 11.85 -20.42 5.24
CA TYR A 3 10.56 -20.36 4.53
C TYR A 3 9.45 -19.66 5.32
N VAL A 4 9.28 -20.02 6.59
CA VAL A 4 8.26 -19.43 7.48
C VAL A 4 8.47 -17.92 7.63
N LYS A 5 9.73 -17.47 7.74
CA LYS A 5 10.07 -16.05 7.80
C LYS A 5 9.68 -15.32 6.52
N MET A 6 9.94 -15.92 5.35
CA MET A 6 9.58 -15.30 4.08
C MET A 6 8.07 -15.13 3.94
N VAL A 7 7.28 -16.16 4.30
CA VAL A 7 5.82 -16.07 4.31
C VAL A 7 5.32 -15.01 5.31
N HIS A 8 5.91 -14.97 6.51
CA HIS A 8 5.61 -13.95 7.51
C HIS A 8 5.80 -12.53 6.96
N ASN A 9 6.94 -12.24 6.33
CA ASN A 9 7.21 -10.92 5.73
C ASN A 9 6.26 -10.60 4.56
N GLY A 10 5.83 -11.61 3.80
CA GLY A 10 4.77 -11.46 2.80
C GLY A 10 3.42 -11.05 3.41
N ILE A 11 3.06 -11.59 4.59
CA ILE A 11 1.85 -11.17 5.31
C ILE A 11 1.96 -9.72 5.76
N GLU A 12 3.12 -9.31 6.29
CA GLU A 12 3.36 -7.93 6.72
C GLU A 12 3.18 -6.93 5.57
N TYR A 13 3.58 -7.29 4.35
CA TYR A 13 3.37 -6.47 3.15
C TYR A 13 1.90 -6.11 2.93
N ALA A 14 1.02 -7.12 3.03
CA ALA A 14 -0.42 -6.95 2.86
C ALA A 14 -1.01 -6.12 4.02
N MET A 15 -0.61 -6.42 5.27
CA MET A 15 -1.10 -5.68 6.44
C MET A 15 -0.72 -4.19 6.38
N MET A 16 0.53 -3.87 6.06
CA MET A 16 0.98 -2.49 5.90
C MET A 16 0.22 -1.78 4.78
N GLN A 17 -0.02 -2.46 3.65
CA GLN A 17 -0.78 -1.89 2.55
C GLN A 17 -2.23 -1.61 2.95
N SER A 18 -2.89 -2.52 3.67
CA SER A 18 -4.26 -2.31 4.17
C SER A 18 -4.35 -1.11 5.12
N TYR A 19 -3.36 -0.90 5.99
CA TYR A 19 -3.29 0.32 6.80
C TYR A 19 -3.11 1.57 5.96
N ALA A 20 -2.18 1.55 5.00
CA ALA A 20 -1.92 2.71 4.14
C ALA A 20 -3.18 3.17 3.40
N GLU A 21 -3.94 2.23 2.83
CA GLU A 21 -5.20 2.51 2.15
C GLU A 21 -6.26 3.06 3.10
N GLY A 22 -6.43 2.45 4.29
CA GLY A 22 -7.37 2.90 5.31
C GLY A 22 -7.06 4.33 5.81
N PHE A 23 -5.80 4.63 6.10
CA PHE A 23 -5.38 5.98 6.51
C PHE A 23 -5.53 7.01 5.38
N ALA A 24 -5.29 6.63 4.13
CA ALA A 24 -5.53 7.50 2.99
C ALA A 24 -7.02 7.86 2.85
N LEU A 25 -7.93 6.90 3.05
CA LEU A 25 -9.37 7.15 3.08
C LEU A 25 -9.78 8.08 4.23
N LEU A 26 -9.27 7.84 5.45
CA LEU A 26 -9.51 8.73 6.58
C LEU A 26 -9.03 10.15 6.30
N LYS A 27 -7.87 10.29 5.64
CA LYS A 27 -7.30 11.58 5.29
C LYS A 27 -8.12 12.32 4.22
N ALA A 28 -8.69 11.60 3.26
CA ALA A 28 -9.56 12.14 2.23
C ALA A 28 -10.97 12.49 2.74
N SER A 29 -11.34 11.99 3.92
CA SER A 29 -12.66 12.23 4.52
C SER A 29 -12.86 13.70 4.94
N PRO A 30 -14.12 14.19 5.02
CA PRO A 30 -14.41 15.56 5.42
C PRO A 30 -14.24 15.81 6.93
N PHE A 31 -13.98 14.77 7.74
CA PHE A 31 -14.07 14.84 9.20
C PHE A 31 -12.79 15.31 9.90
N GLY A 32 -11.69 15.51 9.16
CA GLY A 32 -10.47 16.11 9.70
C GLY A 32 -9.81 15.32 10.84
N TYR A 33 -9.81 13.99 10.75
CA TYR A 33 -9.32 13.12 11.82
C TYR A 33 -7.86 13.36 12.21
N ASP A 34 -7.58 13.30 13.51
CA ASP A 34 -6.23 13.18 14.06
C ASP A 34 -5.76 11.72 13.94
N LEU A 35 -4.95 11.44 12.92
CA LEU A 35 -4.52 10.08 12.59
C LEU A 35 -3.63 9.47 13.69
N ARG A 36 -2.86 10.28 14.42
CA ARG A 36 -2.08 9.80 15.57
C ARG A 36 -3.00 9.30 16.67
N ARG A 37 -4.00 10.11 17.05
CA ARG A 37 -4.97 9.73 18.10
C ARG A 37 -5.78 8.50 17.70
N LEU A 38 -6.14 8.38 16.41
CA LEU A 38 -6.83 7.19 15.91
C LEU A 38 -5.96 5.93 16.01
N SER A 39 -4.68 6.00 15.62
CA SER A 39 -3.75 4.87 15.79
C SER A 39 -3.66 4.42 17.25
N ALA A 40 -3.52 5.38 18.18
CA ALA A 40 -3.48 5.11 19.62
C ALA A 40 -4.77 4.49 20.14
N LEU A 41 -5.92 4.98 19.66
CA LEU A 41 -7.25 4.49 20.04
C LEU A 41 -7.45 3.05 19.57
N TRP A 42 -7.07 2.73 18.34
CA TRP A 42 -7.21 1.38 17.80
C TRP A 42 -6.29 0.37 18.47
N ASN A 43 -5.18 0.80 19.07
CA ASN A 43 -4.38 -0.07 19.95
C ASN A 43 -5.07 -0.40 21.29
N ARG A 44 -6.24 0.20 21.59
CA ARG A 44 -7.00 -0.03 22.82
C ARG A 44 -8.35 -0.68 22.52
N GLY A 45 -8.40 -2.01 22.68
CA GLY A 45 -9.64 -2.78 22.59
C GLY A 45 -10.11 -3.11 21.16
N SER A 46 -9.37 -2.71 20.12
CA SER A 46 -9.66 -3.13 18.74
C SER A 46 -9.03 -4.48 18.41
N VAL A 47 -9.61 -5.17 17.42
CA VAL A 47 -9.07 -6.41 16.83
C VAL A 47 -7.77 -6.15 16.07
N VAL A 48 -7.65 -4.99 15.41
CA VAL A 48 -6.48 -4.67 14.57
C VAL A 48 -5.27 -4.16 15.36
N ARG A 49 -5.32 -4.15 16.70
CA ARG A 49 -4.18 -3.77 17.54
C ARG A 49 -2.93 -4.54 17.11
N SER A 50 -1.82 -3.83 16.91
CA SER A 50 -0.59 -4.44 16.40
C SER A 50 0.60 -3.50 16.57
N TRP A 51 1.79 -4.08 16.62
CA TRP A 51 3.03 -3.29 16.62
C TRP A 51 3.15 -2.36 15.40
N LEU A 52 2.66 -2.78 14.22
CA LEU A 52 2.59 -1.92 13.04
C LEU A 52 1.77 -0.64 13.28
N LEU A 53 0.71 -0.73 14.08
CA LEU A 53 -0.15 0.40 14.39
C LEU A 53 0.48 1.33 15.43
N GLU A 54 1.28 0.78 16.36
CA GLU A 54 2.15 1.57 17.25
C GLU A 54 3.19 2.35 16.43
N LEU A 55 3.82 1.72 15.45
CA LEU A 55 4.74 2.40 14.52
C LEU A 55 4.04 3.49 13.71
N ALA A 56 2.79 3.28 13.28
CA ALA A 56 2.00 4.29 12.59
C ALA A 56 1.68 5.48 13.51
N GLU A 57 1.34 5.24 14.78
CA GLU A 57 1.17 6.30 15.78
C GLU A 57 2.45 7.15 15.91
N GLU A 58 3.61 6.50 16.05
CA GLU A 58 4.89 7.20 16.14
C GLU A 58 5.21 8.01 14.88
N ALA A 59 4.93 7.47 13.70
CA ALA A 59 5.14 8.17 12.43
C ALA A 59 4.31 9.45 12.36
N PHE A 60 3.01 9.36 12.70
CA PHE A 60 2.13 10.54 12.74
C PHE A 60 2.46 11.51 13.87
N ALA A 61 3.03 11.05 14.99
CA ALA A 61 3.54 11.94 16.02
C ALA A 61 4.72 12.79 15.53
N LYS A 62 5.61 12.21 14.72
CA LYS A 62 6.78 12.89 14.15
C LYS A 62 6.40 13.83 12.98
N ASP A 63 5.43 13.42 12.16
CA ASP A 63 4.93 14.18 11.02
C ASP A 63 3.46 13.82 10.72
N PRO A 64 2.48 14.57 11.26
CA PRO A 64 1.05 14.23 11.14
C PRO A 64 0.53 14.12 9.71
N GLY A 65 1.22 14.76 8.75
CA GLY A 65 0.86 14.72 7.33
C GLY A 65 1.82 13.92 6.46
N LEU A 66 2.84 13.29 7.06
CA LEU A 66 3.93 12.60 6.37
C LEU A 66 4.58 13.44 5.25
N LYS A 67 4.61 14.77 5.40
CA LYS A 67 5.08 15.73 4.40
C LYS A 67 6.57 15.58 4.07
N LYS A 68 7.36 15.02 4.99
CA LYS A 68 8.79 14.76 4.80
C LYS A 68 9.07 13.54 3.93
N LEU A 69 8.08 12.68 3.70
CA LEU A 69 8.23 11.46 2.92
C LEU A 69 7.78 11.67 1.47
N ARG A 70 8.40 10.92 0.55
CA ARG A 70 7.87 10.73 -0.81
C ARG A 70 6.98 9.49 -0.80
N GLY A 71 5.92 9.49 -1.59
CA GLY A 71 5.05 8.32 -1.81
C GLY A 71 5.73 7.23 -2.66
N TRP A 72 6.93 6.81 -2.26
CA TRP A 72 7.76 5.79 -2.89
C TRP A 72 7.99 4.68 -1.88
N VAL A 73 7.70 3.44 -2.26
CA VAL A 73 7.81 2.29 -1.36
C VAL A 73 8.72 1.23 -1.97
N GLU A 74 9.83 0.95 -1.29
CA GLU A 74 10.73 -0.13 -1.66
C GLU A 74 10.15 -1.51 -1.33
N ASP A 75 10.74 -2.55 -1.93
CA ASP A 75 10.46 -3.93 -1.56
C ASP A 75 11.79 -4.64 -1.27
N SER A 76 11.95 -5.19 -0.07
CA SER A 76 13.15 -5.89 0.39
C SER A 76 13.34 -7.28 -0.24
N GLY A 77 12.40 -7.71 -1.08
CA GLY A 77 12.43 -8.95 -1.84
C GLY A 77 11.60 -10.09 -1.25
N GLU A 78 11.30 -10.09 0.05
CA GLU A 78 10.57 -11.20 0.67
C GLU A 78 9.13 -11.30 0.17
N GLY A 79 8.41 -10.17 0.08
CA GLY A 79 7.07 -10.16 -0.51
C GLY A 79 7.08 -10.58 -1.99
N ARG A 80 8.12 -10.24 -2.75
CA ARG A 80 8.31 -10.72 -4.13
C ARG A 80 8.48 -12.23 -4.16
N TRP A 81 9.36 -12.75 -3.31
CA TRP A 81 9.59 -14.19 -3.19
C TRP A 81 8.30 -14.93 -2.81
N THR A 82 7.51 -14.42 -1.85
CA THR A 82 6.26 -15.05 -1.43
C THR A 82 5.26 -15.16 -2.57
N VAL A 83 5.15 -14.13 -3.42
CA VAL A 83 4.26 -14.15 -4.58
C VAL A 83 4.74 -15.15 -5.63
N LEU A 84 6.05 -15.22 -5.89
CA LEU A 84 6.61 -16.19 -6.83
C LEU A 84 6.39 -17.63 -6.38
N ASP A 85 6.66 -17.93 -5.10
CA ASP A 85 6.45 -19.28 -4.54
C ASP A 85 4.95 -19.64 -4.51
N ALA A 86 4.06 -18.68 -4.26
CA ALA A 86 2.61 -18.90 -4.33
C ALA A 86 2.16 -19.29 -5.75
N VAL A 87 2.68 -18.63 -6.79
CA VAL A 87 2.40 -18.98 -8.20
C VAL A 87 2.92 -20.38 -8.54
N GLU A 88 4.18 -20.68 -8.19
CA GLU A 88 4.80 -21.98 -8.45
C GLU A 88 4.03 -23.14 -7.83
N ARG A 89 3.46 -22.92 -6.64
CA ARG A 89 2.68 -23.93 -5.91
C ARG A 89 1.20 -23.95 -6.26
N GLY A 90 0.71 -23.02 -7.10
CA GLY A 90 -0.71 -22.86 -7.39
C GLY A 90 -1.55 -22.45 -6.17
N VAL A 91 -0.97 -21.71 -5.21
CA VAL A 91 -1.65 -21.23 -4.01
C VAL A 91 -2.10 -19.77 -4.22
N PRO A 92 -3.38 -19.43 -4.02
CA PRO A 92 -3.85 -18.06 -4.22
C PRO A 92 -3.35 -17.13 -3.10
N ALA A 93 -2.59 -16.09 -3.46
CA ALA A 93 -2.11 -15.05 -2.54
C ALA A 93 -2.43 -13.62 -3.02
N PRO A 94 -3.72 -13.29 -3.31
CA PRO A 94 -4.09 -12.07 -4.02
C PRO A 94 -3.72 -10.79 -3.28
N LEU A 95 -3.87 -10.75 -1.95
CA LEU A 95 -3.60 -9.54 -1.16
C LEU A 95 -2.10 -9.23 -1.08
N ILE A 96 -1.27 -10.26 -0.93
CA ILE A 96 0.19 -10.12 -0.94
C ILE A 96 0.64 -9.65 -2.33
N ALA A 97 0.12 -10.25 -3.40
CA ALA A 97 0.39 -9.83 -4.78
C ALA A 97 -0.01 -8.38 -5.05
N ALA A 98 -1.23 -7.97 -4.65
CA ALA A 98 -1.70 -6.60 -4.80
C ALA A 98 -0.80 -5.60 -4.05
N SER A 99 -0.40 -5.94 -2.81
CA SER A 99 0.50 -5.09 -2.02
C SER A 99 1.89 -4.95 -2.63
N LEU A 100 2.41 -6.00 -3.29
CA LEU A 100 3.66 -5.94 -4.03
C LEU A 100 3.53 -5.03 -5.26
N PHE A 101 2.46 -5.17 -6.03
CA PHE A 101 2.24 -4.35 -7.22
C PHE A 101 2.01 -2.87 -6.89
N GLN A 102 1.36 -2.55 -5.77
CA GLN A 102 1.25 -1.18 -5.28
C GLN A 102 2.62 -0.52 -5.05
N ARG A 103 3.62 -1.29 -4.59
CA ARG A 103 4.99 -0.78 -4.47
C ARG A 103 5.59 -0.47 -5.84
N PHE A 104 5.34 -1.29 -6.86
CA PHE A 104 5.79 -1.01 -8.23
C PHE A 104 5.12 0.27 -8.77
N TYR A 105 3.81 0.39 -8.62
CA TYR A 105 3.08 1.60 -9.02
C TYR A 105 3.60 2.87 -8.33
N SER A 106 3.97 2.79 -7.05
CA SER A 106 4.53 3.94 -6.31
C SER A 106 5.82 4.52 -6.92
N ARG A 107 6.53 3.72 -7.73
CA ARG A 107 7.81 4.08 -8.35
C ARG A 107 7.64 4.64 -9.75
N GLU A 108 6.52 4.36 -10.40
CA GLU A 108 6.24 4.77 -11.77
C GLU A 108 5.54 6.14 -11.83
N LYS A 109 6.34 7.21 -11.93
CA LYS A 109 5.80 8.52 -12.29
C LYS A 109 5.40 8.53 -13.76
N ASP A 110 4.18 8.97 -14.05
CA ASP A 110 3.67 9.09 -15.42
C ASP A 110 3.75 7.73 -16.19
N ALA A 111 3.22 6.70 -15.52
CA ALA A 111 3.26 5.31 -15.92
C ALA A 111 2.83 5.09 -17.38
N PHE A 112 3.62 4.30 -18.11
CA PHE A 112 3.36 4.02 -19.52
C PHE A 112 2.02 3.32 -19.74
N SER A 113 1.64 2.41 -18.84
CA SER A 113 0.34 1.73 -18.85
C SER A 113 -0.84 2.73 -18.85
N ASN A 114 -0.74 3.79 -18.07
CA ASN A 114 -1.76 4.85 -18.02
C ASN A 114 -1.82 5.67 -19.32
N LYS A 115 -0.69 5.85 -20.01
CA LYS A 115 -0.67 6.52 -21.32
C LYS A 115 -1.32 5.68 -22.39
N VAL A 116 -1.02 4.38 -22.43
CA VAL A 116 -1.68 3.43 -23.34
C VAL A 116 -3.19 3.42 -23.08
N LEU A 117 -3.61 3.37 -21.81
CA LEU A 117 -5.03 3.44 -21.45
C LEU A 117 -5.69 4.75 -21.89
N ALA A 118 -5.03 5.89 -21.66
CA ALA A 118 -5.54 7.20 -22.10
C ALA A 118 -5.66 7.27 -23.63
N ALA A 119 -4.66 6.79 -24.36
CA ALA A 119 -4.67 6.73 -25.82
C ALA A 119 -5.82 5.85 -26.33
N LEU A 120 -5.97 4.62 -25.82
CA LEU A 120 -7.05 3.72 -26.23
C LEU A 120 -8.45 4.31 -25.96
N ARG A 121 -8.63 4.96 -24.81
CA ARG A 121 -9.90 5.66 -24.50
C ARG A 121 -10.16 6.83 -25.44
N ASN A 122 -9.11 7.52 -25.89
CA ASN A 122 -9.23 8.61 -26.86
C ASN A 122 -9.56 8.07 -28.25
N GLU A 123 -8.81 7.09 -28.75
CA GLU A 123 -8.99 6.51 -30.09
C GLU A 123 -10.34 5.80 -30.24
N PHE A 124 -10.74 4.98 -29.24
CA PHE A 124 -12.00 4.22 -29.32
C PHE A 124 -13.23 5.05 -28.96
N GLY A 125 -13.11 5.92 -27.95
CA GLY A 125 -14.26 6.58 -27.31
C GLY A 125 -14.28 8.11 -27.41
N GLY A 126 -13.29 8.73 -28.06
CA GLY A 126 -13.17 10.19 -28.13
C GLY A 126 -12.95 10.87 -26.77
N HIS A 127 -12.57 10.12 -25.72
CA HIS A 127 -12.41 10.68 -24.38
C HIS A 127 -11.27 11.70 -24.33
N ALA A 128 -11.47 12.80 -23.60
CA ALA A 128 -10.45 13.84 -23.44
C ALA A 128 -9.17 13.29 -22.78
N VAL A 129 -8.02 13.74 -23.28
CA VAL A 129 -6.68 13.41 -22.75
C VAL A 129 -5.97 14.66 -22.25
N LYS A 130 -5.03 14.48 -21.32
CA LYS A 130 -4.14 15.55 -20.88
C LYS A 130 -2.78 15.40 -21.55
N THR A 131 -2.33 16.42 -22.28
CA THR A 131 -0.98 16.51 -22.84
C THR A 131 0.00 17.07 -21.82
N ARG A 132 1.28 16.84 -22.03
CA ARG A 132 2.37 17.39 -21.20
C ARG A 132 2.56 18.88 -21.41
#